data_AF-A0A0F6SFY0-F1
#
_entry.id   AF-A0A0F6SFY0-F1
#
_cell.length_a   1.000
_cell.length_b   1.000
_cell.length_c   1.000
_cell.angle_alpha   90.00
_cell.angle_beta   90.00
_cell.angle_gamma   90.00
#
_symmetry.space_group_name_H-M   'P 1'
#
loop_
_entity.id
_entity.type
_entity.pdbx_description
1 polymer ?
#
loop_
_entity_poly.entity_id
_entity_poly.type
_entity_poly.pdbx_seq_one_letter_code
_entity_poly.pdbx_strand_id
1 'polypeptide(L)'
;MSAHAITTVAPPRRAEELLTLPPLVARLPILRELPAFWPIYLWHHRRPWTRRLHHAGSWSCIAGAGLAIALGAWWPVLLGLLVGYGLAFAGHWVVERNRPLTFGRPILAGIGNWIMFALEVGGRLEVHLQVVEEQPRDDWDDYDVGSN
;
A
#
# COMPACT_ATOMS: atom_id res chain seq x y z
N MET A 1 -24.35 29.73 -15.05
CA MET A 1 -23.59 28.46 -15.10
C MET A 1 -22.30 28.69 -14.32
N SER A 2 -22.33 28.45 -13.01
CA SER A 2 -21.16 28.68 -12.14
C SER A 2 -20.31 27.42 -12.07
N ALA A 3 -19.11 27.50 -12.64
CA ALA A 3 -18.07 26.50 -12.45
C ALA A 3 -17.75 26.38 -10.96
N HIS A 4 -17.95 25.19 -10.39
CA HIS A 4 -17.42 24.85 -9.07
C HIS A 4 -15.91 24.80 -9.17
N ALA A 5 -15.25 25.84 -8.67
CA ALA A 5 -13.84 25.81 -8.35
C ALA A 5 -13.67 24.79 -7.21
N ILE A 6 -13.38 23.54 -7.59
CA ILE A 6 -12.80 22.57 -6.68
C ILE A 6 -11.47 23.20 -6.26
N THR A 7 -11.38 23.62 -5.00
CA THR A 7 -10.14 24.11 -4.40
C THR A 7 -9.10 23.01 -4.55
N THR A 8 -8.26 23.09 -5.59
CA THR A 8 -7.10 22.24 -5.75
C THR A 8 -6.11 22.65 -4.67
N VAL A 9 -6.22 22.04 -3.50
CA VAL A 9 -5.15 22.08 -2.51
C VAL A 9 -3.92 21.54 -3.22
N ALA A 10 -2.87 22.37 -3.33
CA ALA A 10 -1.63 21.97 -3.98
C ALA A 10 -1.14 20.64 -3.39
N PRO A 11 -0.66 19.70 -4.20
CA PRO A 11 -0.22 18.41 -3.69
C PRO A 11 0.89 18.61 -2.64
N PRO A 12 0.91 17.78 -1.59
CA PRO A 12 1.95 17.82 -0.56
C PRO A 12 3.33 17.77 -1.20
N ARG A 13 4.25 18.62 -0.75
CA ARG A 13 5.58 18.79 -1.37
C ARG A 13 6.63 17.84 -0.79
N ARG A 14 6.31 17.13 0.28
CA ARG A 14 7.18 16.13 0.89
C ARG A 14 6.44 14.83 1.07
N ALA A 15 7.15 13.73 0.87
CA ALA A 15 6.56 12.42 0.89
C ALA A 15 5.97 12.04 2.27
N GLU A 16 6.51 12.59 3.38
CA GLU A 16 5.94 12.45 4.73
C GLU A 16 4.59 13.16 4.94
N GLU A 17 4.23 14.12 4.09
CA GLU A 17 2.95 14.83 4.14
C GLU A 17 1.83 14.08 3.40
N LEU A 18 2.17 13.01 2.66
CA LEU A 18 1.22 12.21 1.87
C LEU A 18 0.17 11.50 2.72
N LEU A 19 0.54 11.07 3.92
CA LEU A 19 -0.36 10.43 4.87
C LEU A 19 -0.47 11.24 6.16
N THR A 20 -1.53 12.03 6.26
CA THR A 20 -1.93 12.65 7.52
C THR A 20 -2.88 11.73 8.27
N LEU A 21 -2.42 11.20 9.41
CA LEU A 21 -3.24 10.32 10.25
C LEU A 21 -4.08 11.16 11.21
N PRO A 22 -5.36 10.79 11.45
CA PRO A 22 -6.14 11.40 12.52
C PRO A 22 -5.41 11.31 13.86
N PRO A 23 -5.52 12.31 14.76
CA PRO A 23 -4.78 12.32 16.03
C PRO A 23 -4.97 11.06 16.87
N LEU A 24 -6.15 10.43 16.80
CA LEU A 24 -6.44 9.16 17.48
C LEU A 24 -5.57 8.01 16.96
N VAL A 25 -5.40 7.92 15.63
CA VAL A 25 -4.61 6.88 14.96
C VAL A 25 -3.11 7.10 15.21
N ALA A 26 -2.67 8.35 15.20
CA ALA A 26 -1.29 8.74 15.49
C ALA A 26 -0.85 8.44 16.94
N ARG A 27 -1.76 8.09 17.86
CA ARG A 27 -1.37 7.68 19.21
C ARG A 27 -0.82 6.27 19.27
N LEU A 28 -1.17 5.40 18.31
CA LEU A 28 -0.70 4.01 18.26
C LEU A 28 0.78 3.98 17.83
N PRO A 29 1.71 3.42 18.64
CA PRO A 29 3.15 3.47 18.35
C PRO A 29 3.50 2.96 16.96
N ILE A 30 2.94 1.79 16.58
CA ILE A 30 3.18 1.17 15.26
C ILE A 30 2.73 2.05 14.09
N LEU A 31 1.73 2.92 14.28
CA LEU A 31 1.20 3.77 13.21
C LEU A 31 1.87 5.14 13.14
N ARG A 32 2.62 5.56 14.17
CA ARG A 32 3.39 6.82 14.14
C ARG A 32 4.44 6.84 13.04
N GLU A 33 4.96 5.66 12.71
CA GLU A 33 6.01 5.47 11.70
C GLU A 33 5.43 5.32 10.29
N LEU A 34 4.11 5.13 10.16
CA LEU A 34 3.46 4.90 8.87
C LEU A 34 3.66 6.05 7.86
N PRO A 35 3.56 7.35 8.24
CA PRO A 35 3.82 8.45 7.29
C PRO A 35 5.25 8.45 6.74
N ALA A 36 6.24 8.09 7.56
CA ALA A 36 7.64 7.98 7.12
C ALA A 36 7.89 6.70 6.29
N PHE A 37 7.16 5.62 6.59
CA PHE A 37 7.24 4.36 5.86
C PHE A 37 6.53 4.40 4.50
N TRP A 38 5.48 5.22 4.37
CA TRP A 38 4.62 5.24 3.18
C TRP A 38 5.33 5.58 1.86
N PRO A 39 6.25 6.56 1.80
CA PRO A 39 7.04 6.82 0.60
C PRO A 39 7.89 5.62 0.17
N ILE A 40 8.54 4.96 1.14
CA ILE A 40 9.33 3.74 0.92
C ILE A 40 8.43 2.61 0.42
N TYR A 41 7.24 2.47 1.01
CA TYR A 41 6.24 1.52 0.58
C TYR A 41 5.85 1.74 -0.88
N LEU A 42 5.48 2.97 -1.27
CA LEU A 42 5.13 3.28 -2.65
C LEU A 42 6.28 3.10 -3.63
N TRP A 43 7.50 3.46 -3.23
CA TRP A 43 8.70 3.25 -4.05
C TRP A 43 8.90 1.77 -4.39
N HIS A 44 8.69 0.87 -3.42
CA HIS A 44 8.73 -0.59 -3.60
C HIS A 44 7.56 -1.16 -4.41
N HIS A 45 6.60 -0.33 -4.81
CA HIS A 45 5.45 -0.66 -5.66
C HIS A 45 5.29 0.33 -6.83
N ARG A 46 6.38 1.00 -7.24
CA ARG A 46 6.35 2.02 -8.30
C ARG A 46 6.00 1.46 -9.68
N ARG A 47 6.25 0.17 -9.96
CA ARG A 47 5.83 -0.42 -11.24
C ARG A 47 4.33 -0.75 -11.25
N PRO A 48 3.60 -0.36 -12.32
CA PRO A 48 2.16 -0.61 -12.43
C PRO A 48 1.77 -2.09 -12.27
N TRP A 49 2.58 -3.02 -12.79
CA TRP A 49 2.29 -4.45 -12.70
C TRP A 49 2.43 -5.01 -11.29
N THR A 50 3.35 -4.49 -10.47
CA THR A 50 3.47 -4.84 -9.04
C THR A 50 2.16 -4.46 -8.33
N ARG A 51 1.67 -3.24 -8.55
CA ARG A 51 0.41 -2.76 -7.96
C ARG A 51 -0.80 -3.58 -8.41
N ARG A 52 -0.91 -3.91 -9.70
CA ARG A 52 -2.00 -4.75 -10.22
C ARG A 52 -2.05 -6.12 -9.57
N LEU A 53 -0.90 -6.75 -9.35
CA LEU A 53 -0.84 -8.05 -8.66
C LEU A 53 -1.25 -7.94 -7.20
N HIS A 54 -0.82 -6.89 -6.50
CA HIS A 54 -1.31 -6.58 -5.15
C HIS A 54 -2.81 -6.33 -5.11
N HIS A 55 -3.33 -5.56 -6.08
CA HIS A 55 -4.75 -5.27 -6.22
C HIS A 55 -5.56 -6.56 -6.43
N ALA A 56 -5.12 -7.44 -7.33
CA ALA A 56 -5.73 -8.76 -7.52
C ALA A 56 -5.67 -9.61 -6.23
N GLY A 57 -4.57 -9.54 -5.48
CA GLY A 57 -4.45 -10.19 -4.17
C GLY A 57 -5.38 -9.63 -3.10
N SER A 58 -5.59 -8.31 -3.05
CA SER A 58 -6.59 -7.70 -2.16
C SER A 58 -8.01 -8.16 -2.50
N TRP A 59 -8.34 -8.27 -3.79
CA TRP A 59 -9.62 -8.84 -4.23
C TRP A 59 -9.77 -10.31 -3.86
N SER A 60 -8.71 -11.13 -3.93
CA SER A 60 -8.80 -12.53 -3.50
C SER A 60 -9.06 -12.66 -2.00
N CYS A 61 -8.48 -11.77 -1.17
CA CYS A 61 -8.79 -11.70 0.26
C CYS A 61 -10.26 -11.32 0.51
N ILE A 62 -10.79 -10.32 -0.21
CA ILE A 62 -12.21 -9.91 -0.10
C ILE A 62 -13.14 -11.05 -0.55
N ALA A 63 -12.85 -11.68 -1.68
CA ALA A 63 -13.63 -12.81 -2.19
C ALA A 63 -13.60 -13.99 -1.22
N GLY A 64 -12.43 -14.31 -0.64
CA GLY A 64 -12.28 -15.33 0.40
C GLY A 64 -13.13 -15.03 1.64
N ALA A 65 -13.14 -13.79 2.11
CA ALA A 65 -13.99 -13.37 3.22
C ALA A 65 -15.49 -13.47 2.89
N GLY A 66 -15.90 -13.02 1.71
CA GLY A 66 -17.29 -13.14 1.24
C GLY A 66 -17.74 -14.60 1.14
N LEU A 67 -16.88 -15.47 0.60
CA LEU A 67 -17.15 -16.90 0.48
C LEU A 67 -17.20 -17.59 1.85
N ALA A 68 -16.36 -17.17 2.80
CA ALA A 68 -16.39 -17.70 4.15
C ALA A 68 -17.73 -17.44 4.85
N ILE A 69 -18.27 -16.22 4.68
CA ILE A 69 -19.60 -15.85 5.17
C ILE A 69 -20.68 -16.67 4.46
N ALA A 70 -20.62 -16.75 3.12
CA ALA A 70 -21.62 -17.44 2.32
C ALA A 70 -21.70 -18.96 2.59
N LEU A 71 -20.55 -19.59 2.85
CA LEU A 71 -20.45 -21.02 3.13
C LEU A 71 -20.56 -21.36 4.62
N GLY A 72 -20.50 -20.36 5.51
CA GLY A 72 -20.40 -20.59 6.96
C GLY A 72 -19.12 -21.34 7.36
N ALA A 73 -18.03 -21.18 6.59
CA ALA A 73 -16.79 -21.91 6.77
C ALA A 73 -15.59 -20.96 6.76
N TRP A 74 -14.60 -21.18 7.62
CA TRP A 74 -13.46 -20.26 7.77
C TRP A 74 -12.37 -20.42 6.70
N TRP A 75 -12.24 -21.63 6.12
CA TRP A 75 -11.13 -21.96 5.21
C TRP A 75 -11.02 -21.09 3.94
N PRO A 76 -12.10 -20.52 3.36
CA PRO A 76 -11.96 -19.63 2.20
C PRO A 76 -11.16 -18.37 2.50
N VAL A 77 -11.14 -17.89 3.75
CA VAL A 77 -10.27 -16.78 4.18
C VAL A 77 -8.81 -17.17 4.00
N LEU A 78 -8.43 -18.38 4.44
CA LEU A 78 -7.07 -18.87 4.30
C LEU A 78 -6.66 -19.00 2.83
N LEU A 79 -7.56 -19.49 1.97
CA LEU A 79 -7.29 -19.56 0.54
C LEU A 79 -7.11 -18.17 -0.08
N GLY A 80 -7.97 -17.22 0.28
CA GLY A 80 -7.88 -15.82 -0.17
C GLY A 80 -6.55 -15.17 0.22
N LEU A 81 -6.09 -15.41 1.46
CA LEU A 81 -4.80 -14.94 1.96
C LEU A 81 -3.62 -15.61 1.23
N LEU A 82 -3.67 -16.92 1.00
CA LEU A 82 -2.60 -17.65 0.31
C LEU A 82 -2.41 -17.14 -1.13
N VAL A 83 -3.53 -16.98 -1.85
CA VAL A 83 -3.53 -16.41 -3.20
C VAL A 83 -3.05 -14.95 -3.15
N GLY A 84 -3.51 -14.17 -2.18
CA GLY A 84 -3.14 -12.77 -2.02
C GLY A 84 -1.64 -12.57 -1.81
N TYR A 85 -1.05 -13.33 -0.89
CA TYR A 85 0.40 -13.31 -0.67
C TYR A 85 1.18 -13.82 -1.88
N GLY A 86 0.71 -14.89 -2.54
CA GLY A 86 1.34 -15.41 -3.75
C GLY A 86 1.43 -14.36 -4.87
N LEU A 87 0.34 -13.62 -5.11
CA LEU A 87 0.30 -12.55 -6.10
C LEU A 87 1.19 -11.36 -5.71
N ALA A 88 1.13 -10.93 -4.44
CA ALA A 88 1.98 -9.85 -3.93
C ALA A 88 3.48 -10.18 -4.09
N PHE A 89 3.88 -11.39 -3.69
CA PHE A 89 5.27 -11.84 -3.83
C PHE A 89 5.72 -11.97 -5.28
N ALA A 90 4.83 -12.42 -6.19
CA ALA A 90 5.13 -12.41 -7.62
C ALA A 90 5.40 -10.99 -8.14
N GLY A 91 4.65 -9.99 -7.67
CA GLY A 91 4.90 -8.59 -7.98
C GLY A 91 6.31 -8.15 -7.54
N HIS A 92 6.65 -8.41 -6.29
CA HIS A 92 7.96 -8.04 -5.75
C HIS A 92 9.13 -8.74 -6.47
N TRP A 93 9.10 -10.06 -6.59
CA TRP A 93 10.25 -10.81 -7.10
C TRP A 93 10.38 -10.80 -8.62
N VAL A 94 9.26 -10.83 -9.36
CA VAL A 94 9.29 -10.93 -10.82
C VAL A 94 9.25 -9.55 -11.48
N VAL A 95 8.41 -8.64 -10.97
CA VAL A 95 8.17 -7.34 -11.60
C VAL A 95 9.12 -6.28 -11.08
N GLU A 96 9.10 -6.03 -9.76
CA GLU A 96 9.92 -4.98 -9.15
C GLU A 96 11.38 -5.41 -8.98
N ARG A 97 11.61 -6.71 -8.79
CA ARG A 97 12.90 -7.32 -8.43
C ARG A 97 13.46 -6.80 -7.11
N ASN A 98 12.58 -6.59 -6.13
CA ASN A 98 12.94 -6.22 -4.76
C ASN A 98 12.49 -7.28 -3.75
N ARG A 99 12.87 -7.10 -2.49
CA ARG A 99 12.39 -7.94 -1.38
C ARG A 99 11.11 -7.34 -0.81
N PRO A 100 10.06 -8.15 -0.54
CA PRO A 100 8.85 -7.68 0.12
C PRO A 100 9.16 -7.00 1.46
N LEU A 101 8.70 -5.75 1.63
CA LEU A 101 8.84 -5.01 2.89
C LEU A 101 8.15 -5.71 4.08
N THR A 102 7.22 -6.63 3.80
CA THR A 102 6.57 -7.47 4.82
C THR A 102 7.58 -8.27 5.66
N PHE A 103 8.76 -8.59 5.13
CA PHE A 103 9.79 -9.31 5.88
C PHE A 103 10.43 -8.48 7.00
N GLY A 104 10.48 -7.15 6.86
CA GLY A 104 11.02 -6.26 7.89
C GLY A 104 9.95 -5.57 8.72
N ARG A 105 8.88 -5.10 8.06
CA ARG A 105 7.82 -4.31 8.69
C ARG A 105 6.44 -4.88 8.35
N PRO A 106 6.10 -6.10 8.81
CA PRO A 106 4.92 -6.84 8.36
C PRO A 106 3.61 -6.07 8.56
N ILE A 107 3.43 -5.43 9.72
CA ILE A 107 2.21 -4.69 10.04
C ILE A 107 2.09 -3.44 9.15
N LEU A 108 3.15 -2.66 9.02
CA LEU A 108 3.15 -1.44 8.20
C LEU A 108 3.00 -1.77 6.71
N ALA A 109 3.63 -2.83 6.22
CA ALA A 109 3.47 -3.30 4.84
C ALA A 109 2.03 -3.75 4.56
N GLY A 110 1.40 -4.47 5.51
CA GLY A 110 0.00 -4.87 5.39
C GLY A 110 -0.95 -3.67 5.36
N ILE A 111 -0.73 -2.68 6.24
CA ILE A 111 -1.51 -1.44 6.26
C ILE A 111 -1.29 -0.63 4.98
N GLY A 112 -0.04 -0.50 4.53
CA GLY A 112 0.33 0.14 3.27
C GLY A 112 -0.40 -0.48 2.08
N ASN A 113 -0.51 -1.80 2.02
CA ASN A 113 -1.26 -2.49 0.97
C ASN A 113 -2.73 -2.09 0.93
N TRP A 114 -3.40 -2.03 2.08
CA TRP A 114 -4.80 -1.62 2.13
C TRP A 114 -5.00 -0.14 1.83
N ILE A 115 -4.05 0.74 2.23
CA ILE A 115 -4.07 2.15 1.87
C ILE A 115 -3.90 2.31 0.35
N MET A 116 -2.91 1.63 -0.24
CA MET A 116 -2.68 1.65 -1.70
C MET A 116 -3.91 1.16 -2.46
N PHE A 117 -4.49 0.03 -2.04
CA PHE A 117 -5.72 -0.50 -2.63
C PHE A 117 -6.88 0.50 -2.54
N ALA A 118 -7.11 1.13 -1.37
CA ALA A 118 -8.17 2.12 -1.20
C ALA A 118 -7.95 3.38 -2.05
N LEU A 119 -6.70 3.86 -2.15
CA LEU A 119 -6.35 5.01 -2.99
C LEU A 119 -6.49 4.68 -4.49
N GLU A 120 -6.17 3.45 -4.90
CA GLU A 120 -6.34 3.00 -6.28
C GLU A 120 -7.82 2.93 -6.66
N VAL A 121 -8.64 2.26 -5.83
CA VAL A 121 -10.10 2.19 -5.99
C VAL A 121 -10.74 3.59 -5.97
N GLY A 122 -10.22 4.49 -5.15
CA GLY A 122 -10.67 5.88 -5.06
C GLY A 122 -10.11 6.82 -6.14
N GLY A 123 -9.24 6.35 -7.04
CA GLY A 123 -8.63 7.17 -8.09
C GLY A 123 -7.67 8.26 -7.59
N ARG A 124 -7.10 8.09 -6.39
CA ARG A 124 -6.22 9.07 -5.72
C ARG A 124 -4.76 8.62 -5.61
N LEU A 125 -4.44 7.38 -6.00
CA LEU A 125 -3.09 6.83 -5.86
C LEU A 125 -2.05 7.57 -6.68
N GLU A 126 -2.42 8.02 -7.88
CA GLU A 126 -1.49 8.67 -8.83
C GLU A 126 -0.79 9.89 -8.23
N VAL A 127 -1.52 10.72 -7.48
CA VAL A 127 -0.96 11.90 -6.80
C VAL A 127 0.14 11.51 -5.81
N HIS A 128 0.00 10.36 -5.14
CA HIS A 128 1.01 9.91 -4.18
C HIS A 128 2.24 9.33 -4.89
N LEU A 129 2.05 8.65 -6.02
CA LEU A 129 3.14 8.11 -6.82
C LEU A 129 3.99 9.21 -7.44
N GLN A 130 3.36 10.26 -7.98
CA GLN A 130 4.06 11.41 -8.56
C GLN A 130 5.02 12.08 -7.57
N VAL A 131 4.58 12.34 -6.34
CA VAL A 131 5.42 12.93 -5.29
C VAL A 131 6.64 12.05 -4.98
N VAL A 132 6.46 10.72 -4.98
CA VAL A 132 7.53 9.74 -4.72
C VAL A 132 8.50 9.65 -5.91
N GLU A 133 8.00 9.72 -7.15
CA GLU A 133 8.81 9.69 -8.37
C GLU A 133 9.61 10.97 -8.61
N GLU A 134 9.11 12.12 -8.14
CA GLU A 134 9.81 13.42 -8.19
C GLU A 134 10.89 13.56 -7.11
N GLN A 135 10.87 12.71 -6.08
CA GLN A 135 11.81 12.74 -4.96
C GLN A 135 12.47 11.37 -4.73
N PRO A 136 13.11 10.76 -5.75
CA PRO A 136 13.79 9.50 -5.56
C PRO A 136 14.95 9.71 -4.59
N ARG A 137 15.04 8.86 -3.56
CA ARG A 137 16.18 8.81 -2.66
C ARG A 137 16.90 7.48 -2.83
N ASP A 138 18.22 7.53 -2.97
CA ASP A 138 19.07 6.36 -3.17
C ASP A 138 18.97 5.34 -2.03
N ASP A 139 18.63 5.79 -0.80
CA ASP A 139 18.47 4.93 0.37
C ASP A 139 17.19 4.07 0.36
N TRP A 140 16.28 4.25 -0.59
CA TRP A 140 15.05 3.46 -0.67
C TRP A 140 15.19 2.17 -1.45
N ASP A 141 16.09 2.11 -2.43
CA ASP A 141 16.37 0.87 -3.17
C ASP A 141 17.06 -0.17 -2.26
N ASP A 142 17.93 0.30 -1.37
CA ASP A 142 18.65 -0.51 -0.38
C ASP A 142 17.97 -0.55 0.99
N TYR A 143 16.68 -0.16 1.09
CA TYR A 143 15.96 -0.19 2.36
C TYR A 143 16.06 -1.57 3.00
N ASP A 144 16.85 -1.65 4.07
CA ASP A 144 17.19 -2.91 4.71
C ASP A 144 15.98 -3.38 5.51
N VAL A 145 15.33 -4.42 5.00
CA VAL A 145 14.28 -5.15 5.71
C VAL A 145 14.76 -5.74 7.05
N GLY A 146 16.05 -5.68 7.38
CA GLY A 146 16.64 -6.08 8.66
C GLY A 146 16.95 -4.94 9.66
N SER A 147 16.85 -3.66 9.29
CA SER A 147 17.15 -2.57 10.23
C SER A 147 15.95 -2.27 11.13
N ASN A 148 16.02 -2.72 12.38
CA ASN A 148 15.10 -2.36 13.47
C ASN A 148 15.40 -0.97 14.03
#